data_AF-C4R1E8-F1
#
_entry.id   AF-C4R1E8-F1
#
_cell.length_a   1.000
_cell.length_b   1.000
_cell.length_c   1.000
_cell.angle_alpha   90.00
_cell.angle_beta   90.00
_cell.angle_gamma   90.00
#
_symmetry.space_group_name_H-M   'P 1'
#
loop_
_entity.id
_entity.type
_entity.pdbx_description
1 polymer ?
#
loop_
_entity_poly.entity_id
_entity_poly.type
_entity_poly.pdbx_seq_one_letter_code
_entity_poly.pdbx_strand_id
1 'polypeptide(L)'
;MNQVDRRPSGLAELSTKDQKLDVRAHQRTYEGAYLRSSIGALSFSIIVIKIFSKEFIVIGIIFTIYGLLLFLVSLLRTRNMDLYFLADDKEGKSVVPGTQDNNSLENEAEITEEDTYFKTSGNIVLLLTAITSVCYVLLFVFLQRI
;
A
#
# COMPACT_ATOMS: atom_id res chain seq x y z
N MET A 1 13.18 25.00 -35.73
CA MET A 1 13.31 24.46 -34.37
C MET A 1 12.15 23.50 -34.16
N ASN A 2 12.36 22.20 -34.39
CA ASN A 2 11.28 21.21 -34.44
C ASN A 2 10.80 20.90 -33.00
N GLN A 3 9.55 21.25 -32.70
CA GLN A 3 8.90 20.77 -31.48
C GLN A 3 8.63 19.28 -31.65
N VAL A 4 9.36 18.47 -30.89
CA VAL A 4 9.10 17.04 -30.78
C VAL A 4 7.82 16.90 -29.97
N ASP A 5 6.73 16.60 -30.67
CA ASP A 5 5.43 16.34 -30.08
C ASP A 5 5.52 15.04 -29.26
N ARG A 6 5.61 15.20 -27.93
CA ARG A 6 5.74 14.06 -27.01
C ARG A 6 4.35 13.49 -26.84
N ARG A 7 4.14 12.25 -27.30
CA ARG A 7 2.93 11.47 -27.01
C ARG A 7 2.61 11.61 -25.52
N PRO A 8 1.38 12.00 -25.15
CA PRO A 8 1.02 12.16 -23.75
C PRO A 8 1.20 10.80 -23.08
N SER A 9 2.16 10.72 -22.16
CA SER A 9 2.21 9.63 -21.19
C SER A 9 0.92 9.72 -20.35
N GLY A 10 0.34 8.61 -19.91
CA GLY A 10 -0.90 8.63 -19.09
C GLY A 10 -0.83 9.58 -17.87
N LEU A 11 0.37 9.91 -17.39
CA LEU A 11 0.67 10.97 -16.41
C LEU A 11 0.28 12.41 -16.81
N ALA A 12 -0.01 12.66 -18.09
CA ALA A 12 -0.50 13.93 -18.60
C ALA A 12 -2.02 14.04 -18.51
N GLU A 13 -2.73 12.90 -18.44
CA GLU A 13 -4.19 12.81 -18.38
C GLU A 13 -4.73 13.03 -16.95
N LEU A 14 -3.95 12.69 -15.91
CA LEU A 14 -4.12 13.17 -14.51
C LEU A 14 -3.79 14.68 -14.36
N SER A 15 -4.30 15.52 -15.26
CA SER A 15 -3.76 16.87 -15.58
C SER A 15 -3.99 17.94 -14.51
N THR A 16 -4.72 17.66 -13.43
CA THR A 16 -4.86 18.61 -12.32
C THR A 16 -3.63 18.55 -11.42
N LYS A 17 -2.97 19.71 -11.20
CA LYS A 17 -1.77 19.83 -10.34
C LYS A 17 -1.96 19.22 -8.95
N ASP A 18 -3.19 19.25 -8.43
CA ASP A 18 -3.55 18.72 -7.11
C ASP A 18 -3.53 17.18 -7.05
N GLN A 19 -3.98 16.47 -8.09
CA GLN A 19 -3.87 15.00 -8.14
C GLN A 19 -2.42 14.53 -8.15
N LYS A 20 -1.53 15.25 -8.85
CA LYS A 20 -0.08 14.97 -8.83
C LYS A 20 0.54 15.21 -7.45
N LEU A 21 -0.02 16.14 -6.68
CA LEU A 21 0.41 16.41 -5.32
C LEU A 21 -0.02 15.27 -4.38
N ASP A 22 -1.25 14.79 -4.54
CA ASP A 22 -1.83 13.71 -3.73
C ASP A 22 -1.10 12.37 -3.93
N VAL A 23 -0.86 11.97 -5.19
CA VAL A 23 -0.08 10.75 -5.50
C VAL A 23 1.32 10.82 -4.89
N ARG A 24 1.99 11.98 -4.99
CA ARG A 24 3.32 12.17 -4.39
C ARG A 24 3.26 12.12 -2.85
N ALA A 25 2.23 12.73 -2.26
CA ALA A 25 2.03 12.71 -0.82
C ALA A 25 1.82 11.26 -0.33
N HIS A 26 1.03 10.48 -1.06
CA HIS A 26 0.77 9.06 -0.80
C HIS A 26 2.05 8.22 -0.87
N GLN A 27 2.85 8.35 -1.93
CA GLN A 27 4.12 7.61 -2.09
C GLN A 27 5.12 7.92 -0.97
N ARG A 28 5.26 9.20 -0.60
CA ARG A 28 6.22 9.58 0.47
C ARG A 28 5.77 9.18 1.86
N THR A 29 4.47 9.17 2.11
CA THR A 29 3.93 8.97 3.46
C THR A 29 3.50 7.52 3.67
N TYR A 30 2.61 7.02 2.81
CA TYR A 30 2.02 5.70 2.96
C TYR A 30 3.00 4.62 2.51
N GLU A 31 3.41 4.63 1.25
CA GLU A 31 4.30 3.58 0.71
C GLU A 31 5.68 3.57 1.36
N GLY A 32 6.27 4.76 1.54
CA GLY A 32 7.55 4.93 2.21
C GLY A 32 7.57 4.39 3.65
N ALA A 33 6.45 4.50 4.39
CA ALA A 33 6.35 3.99 5.75
C ALA A 33 6.32 2.46 5.81
N TYR A 34 5.59 1.78 4.92
CA TYR A 34 5.54 0.31 4.88
C TYR A 34 6.87 -0.28 4.46
N LEU A 35 7.52 0.30 3.45
CA LEU A 35 8.81 -0.19 2.98
C LEU A 35 9.90 -0.04 4.05
N ARG A 36 10.01 1.14 4.68
CA ARG A 36 11.02 1.36 5.75
C ARG A 36 10.78 0.45 6.95
N SER A 37 9.53 0.33 7.38
CA SER A 37 9.16 -0.52 8.53
C SER A 37 9.48 -1.99 8.27
N SER A 38 9.14 -2.50 7.09
CA SER A 38 9.41 -3.90 6.72
C SER A 38 10.90 -4.20 6.58
N ILE A 39 11.69 -3.30 6.00
CA ILE A 39 13.16 -3.41 5.96
C ILE A 39 13.74 -3.40 7.38
N GLY A 40 13.22 -2.53 8.26
CA GLY A 40 13.62 -2.48 9.67
C GLY A 40 13.33 -3.79 10.40
N ALA A 41 12.13 -4.35 10.23
CA ALA A 41 11.74 -5.63 10.83
C ALA A 41 12.59 -6.80 10.32
N LEU A 42 12.87 -6.86 9.01
CA LEU A 42 13.75 -7.87 8.41
C LEU A 42 15.17 -7.74 8.96
N SER A 43 15.71 -6.52 9.02
CA SER A 43 17.05 -6.26 9.54
C SER A 43 17.19 -6.66 11.00
N PHE A 44 16.21 -6.29 11.83
CA PHE A 44 16.15 -6.67 13.25
C PHE A 44 16.15 -8.19 13.41
N SER A 45 15.40 -8.89 12.55
CA SER A 45 15.37 -10.33 12.59
C SER A 45 16.71 -11.01 12.28
N ILE A 46 17.47 -10.50 11.31
CA ILE A 46 18.81 -11.02 11.01
C ILE A 46 19.76 -10.77 12.19
N ILE A 47 19.63 -9.63 12.88
CA ILE A 47 20.39 -9.33 14.09
C ILE A 47 20.09 -10.35 15.20
N VAL A 48 18.82 -10.74 15.36
CA VAL A 48 18.40 -11.78 16.32
C VAL A 48 19.13 -13.11 16.04
N ILE A 49 19.28 -13.54 14.78
CA ILE A 49 20.09 -14.74 14.48
C ILE A 49 21.54 -14.59 14.96
N LYS A 50 22.12 -13.40 14.81
CA LYS A 50 23.54 -13.15 15.08
C LYS A 50 23.86 -12.98 16.56
N ILE A 51 22.89 -12.53 17.37
CA ILE A 51 23.11 -12.19 18.79
C ILE A 51 22.94 -13.40 19.72
N PHE A 52 22.10 -14.37 19.36
CA PHE A 52 21.76 -15.48 20.26
C PHE A 52 22.67 -16.71 20.08
N SER A 53 22.80 -17.47 21.18
CA SER A 53 23.52 -18.75 21.22
C SER A 53 22.90 -19.81 20.32
N LYS A 54 23.69 -20.85 19.96
CA LYS A 54 23.28 -21.90 19.00
C LYS A 54 21.97 -22.61 19.35
N GLU A 55 21.66 -22.71 20.64
CA GLU A 55 20.41 -23.30 21.15
C GLU A 55 19.15 -22.53 20.69
N PHE A 56 19.27 -21.22 20.47
CA PHE A 56 18.15 -20.35 20.09
C PHE A 56 18.16 -19.95 18.61
N ILE A 57 19.04 -20.54 17.79
CA ILE A 57 19.11 -20.25 16.34
C ILE A 57 17.77 -20.51 15.66
N VAL A 58 17.05 -21.56 16.07
CA VAL A 58 15.75 -21.93 15.49
C VAL A 58 14.73 -20.79 15.64
N ILE A 59 14.72 -20.12 16.80
CA ILE A 59 13.84 -18.96 17.06
C ILE A 59 14.21 -17.79 16.15
N GLY A 60 15.51 -17.53 15.97
CA GLY A 60 15.98 -16.48 15.06
C GLY A 60 15.65 -16.77 13.59
N ILE A 61 15.70 -18.04 13.16
CA ILE A 61 15.29 -18.45 11.80
C ILE A 61 13.81 -18.19 11.58
N ILE A 62 12.94 -18.54 12.55
CA ILE A 62 11.49 -18.28 12.47
C ILE A 62 11.22 -16.78 12.34
N PHE A 63 11.86 -15.97 13.17
CA PHE A 63 11.77 -14.51 13.07
C PHE A 63 12.21 -14.01 11.69
N THR A 64 13.23 -14.63 11.09
CA THR A 64 13.79 -14.18 9.80
C THR A 64 12.89 -14.52 8.64
N ILE A 65 12.28 -15.70 8.67
CA ILE A 65 11.21 -16.08 7.74
C ILE A 65 10.02 -15.14 7.91
N TYR A 66 9.63 -14.80 9.15
CA TYR A 66 8.53 -13.88 9.42
C TYR A 66 8.81 -12.46 8.92
N GLY A 67 10.00 -11.90 9.20
CA GLY A 67 10.42 -10.60 8.70
C GLY A 67 10.50 -10.54 7.18
N LEU A 68 10.96 -11.62 6.54
CA LEU A 68 10.95 -11.77 5.08
C LEU A 68 9.52 -11.81 4.53
N LEU A 69 8.62 -12.56 5.16
CA LEU A 69 7.21 -12.61 4.77
C LEU A 69 6.54 -11.23 4.90
N LEU A 70 6.76 -10.50 5.98
CA LEU A 70 6.25 -9.13 6.13
C LEU A 70 6.80 -8.19 5.05
N PHE A 71 8.07 -8.32 4.70
CA PHE A 71 8.67 -7.58 3.60
C PHE A 71 8.05 -7.93 2.24
N LEU A 72 7.82 -9.22 1.98
CA LEU A 72 7.21 -9.69 0.74
C LEU A 72 5.75 -9.23 0.62
N VAL A 73 4.98 -9.30 1.71
CA VAL A 73 3.61 -8.76 1.77
C VAL A 73 3.60 -7.25 1.52
N SER A 74 4.57 -6.52 2.07
CA SER A 74 4.74 -5.08 1.81
C SER A 74 4.99 -4.81 0.31
N LEU A 75 5.86 -5.59 -0.34
CA LEU A 75 6.13 -5.48 -1.78
C LEU A 75 4.96 -5.91 -2.68
N LEU A 76 4.20 -6.93 -2.29
CA LEU A 76 3.02 -7.37 -3.05
C LEU A 76 1.89 -6.36 -2.92
N ARG A 77 1.71 -5.81 -1.72
CA ARG A 77 0.80 -4.69 -1.48
C ARG A 77 1.22 -3.53 -2.38
N THR A 78 2.44 -3.01 -2.23
CA THR A 78 3.28 -2.41 -3.31
C THR A 78 2.60 -2.20 -4.65
N ARG A 79 2.64 -3.31 -5.38
CA ARG A 79 2.27 -3.44 -6.79
C ARG A 79 0.76 -3.46 -7.00
N ASN A 80 0.00 -3.91 -6.01
CA ASN A 80 -1.45 -4.02 -6.11
C ASN A 80 -2.12 -2.65 -5.96
N MET A 81 -1.63 -1.73 -5.12
CA MET A 81 -2.23 -0.38 -5.07
C MET A 81 -1.93 0.49 -6.29
N ASP A 82 -0.75 0.35 -6.90
CA ASP A 82 -0.47 1.00 -8.19
C ASP A 82 -1.56 0.67 -9.22
N LEU A 83 -2.06 -0.57 -9.21
CA LEU A 83 -3.14 -1.00 -10.11
C LEU A 83 -4.51 -0.36 -9.77
N TYR A 84 -4.83 -0.12 -8.49
CA TYR A 84 -6.09 0.53 -8.10
C TYR A 84 -6.13 2.00 -8.52
N PHE A 85 -5.02 2.73 -8.36
CA PHE A 85 -4.94 4.11 -8.86
C PHE A 85 -5.07 4.17 -10.39
N LEU A 86 -4.52 3.20 -11.12
CA LEU A 86 -4.65 3.11 -12.58
C LEU A 86 -6.05 2.67 -13.06
N ALA A 87 -6.80 1.93 -12.23
CA ALA A 87 -8.15 1.46 -12.54
C ALA A 87 -9.20 2.54 -12.27
N ASP A 88 -9.06 3.27 -11.16
CA ASP A 88 -9.90 4.43 -10.82
C ASP A 88 -9.79 5.52 -11.90
N ASP A 89 -8.59 5.75 -12.42
CA ASP A 89 -8.33 6.67 -13.53
C ASP A 89 -9.03 6.26 -14.85
N LYS A 90 -9.33 4.96 -15.03
CA LYS A 90 -10.07 4.46 -16.19
C LYS A 90 -11.59 4.50 -16.03
N GLU A 91 -12.08 4.55 -14.79
CA GLU A 91 -13.51 4.67 -14.48
C GLU A 91 -13.94 6.11 -14.16
N GLY A 92 -12.98 7.04 -14.12
CA GLY A 92 -13.17 8.48 -13.95
C GLY A 92 -13.98 9.15 -15.06
N LYS A 93 -15.30 8.97 -15.00
CA LYS A 93 -16.26 9.99 -15.44
C LYS A 93 -15.98 11.24 -14.57
N SER A 94 -15.26 12.18 -15.16
CA SER A 94 -14.71 13.36 -14.49
C SER A 94 -15.81 14.18 -13.80
N VAL A 95 -15.96 14.07 -12.48
CA VAL A 95 -16.62 15.11 -11.69
C VAL A 95 -15.53 16.07 -11.25
N VAL A 96 -15.31 17.09 -12.07
CA VAL A 96 -14.43 18.22 -11.78
C VAL A 96 -15.12 19.09 -10.73
N PRO A 97 -14.59 19.27 -9.49
CA PRO A 97 -15.06 20.32 -8.61
C PRO A 97 -14.30 21.59 -8.99
N GLY A 98 -14.84 22.40 -9.92
CA GLY A 98 -14.15 23.66 -10.26
C GLY A 98 -14.60 24.46 -11.48
N THR A 99 -15.58 24.04 -12.28
CA THR A 99 -16.17 24.92 -13.30
C THR A 99 -17.45 25.52 -12.75
N GLN A 100 -17.38 26.76 -12.26
CA GLN A 100 -18.55 27.61 -12.07
C GLN A 100 -19.11 27.96 -13.45
N ASP A 101 -20.09 27.20 -13.92
CA ASP A 101 -20.97 27.64 -15.00
C ASP A 101 -22.20 28.30 -14.37
N ASN A 102 -22.18 29.63 -14.40
CA ASN A 102 -23.29 30.45 -13.94
C ASN A 102 -24.34 30.46 -15.06
N ASN A 103 -25.30 29.54 -15.02
CA ASN A 103 -26.68 29.70 -15.51
C ASN A 103 -27.35 28.34 -15.70
N SER A 104 -28.03 27.85 -14.67
CA SER A 104 -29.35 27.23 -14.82
C SER A 104 -29.89 26.87 -13.45
N LEU A 105 -30.85 27.69 -13.04
CA LEU A 105 -31.76 27.46 -11.93
C LEU A 105 -32.43 26.09 -12.04
N GLU A 106 -32.73 25.54 -10.86
CA GLU A 106 -33.68 24.46 -10.58
C GLU A 106 -33.33 23.09 -11.16
N ASN A 107 -32.48 22.36 -10.43
CA ASN A 107 -32.86 21.05 -9.90
C ASN A 107 -32.14 20.90 -8.56
N GLU A 108 -32.89 20.90 -7.46
CA GLU A 108 -32.46 20.29 -6.20
C GLU A 108 -32.28 18.78 -6.46
N ALA A 109 -31.16 18.44 -7.11
CA ALA A 109 -30.59 17.12 -6.99
C ALA A 109 -29.90 17.11 -5.62
N GLU A 110 -30.62 16.56 -4.65
CA GLU A 110 -30.05 15.87 -3.49
C GLU A 110 -28.66 15.38 -3.86
N ILE A 111 -27.62 16.04 -3.33
CA ILE A 111 -26.26 15.52 -3.33
C ILE A 111 -26.34 14.29 -2.43
N THR A 112 -26.83 13.19 -2.99
CA THR A 112 -26.55 11.86 -2.48
C THR A 112 -25.05 11.79 -2.58
N GLU A 113 -24.38 11.88 -1.44
CA GLU A 113 -22.97 11.54 -1.31
C GLU A 113 -22.79 10.23 -2.07
N GLU A 114 -22.28 10.29 -3.30
CA GLU A 114 -21.99 9.10 -4.08
C GLU A 114 -20.99 8.34 -3.21
N ASP A 115 -21.45 7.20 -2.70
CA ASP A 115 -20.73 6.29 -1.83
C ASP A 115 -19.36 5.99 -2.46
N THR A 116 -18.37 6.82 -2.14
CA THR A 116 -16.98 6.51 -2.43
C THR A 116 -16.63 5.34 -1.53
N TYR A 117 -16.91 4.14 -2.04
CA TYR A 117 -16.67 2.90 -1.32
C TYR A 117 -15.16 2.72 -1.22
N PHE A 118 -14.58 3.22 -0.12
CA PHE A 118 -13.20 2.93 0.24
C PHE A 118 -13.09 1.43 0.46
N LYS A 119 -12.62 0.71 -0.57
CA LYS A 119 -12.31 -0.70 -0.45
C LYS A 119 -11.26 -0.85 0.65
N THR A 120 -11.74 -1.22 1.82
CA THR A 120 -10.90 -1.33 3.01
C THR A 120 -9.86 -2.41 2.73
N SER A 121 -8.66 -2.25 3.29
CA SER A 121 -7.52 -3.15 3.08
C SER A 121 -7.69 -4.58 3.62
N GLY A 122 -8.92 -5.04 3.83
CA GLY A 122 -9.30 -6.25 4.54
C GLY A 122 -8.59 -7.51 4.06
N ASN A 123 -8.41 -7.70 2.75
CA ASN A 123 -7.75 -8.89 2.22
C ASN A 123 -6.28 -9.02 2.68
N ILE A 124 -5.57 -7.89 2.73
CA ILE A 124 -4.18 -7.87 3.19
C ILE A 124 -4.11 -7.99 4.71
N VAL A 125 -5.06 -7.39 5.42
CA VAL A 125 -5.17 -7.54 6.88
C VAL A 125 -5.39 -9.01 7.24
N LEU A 126 -6.30 -9.70 6.55
CA LEU A 126 -6.60 -11.11 6.78
C LEU A 126 -5.36 -11.98 6.51
N LEU A 127 -4.65 -11.73 5.40
CA LEU A 127 -3.37 -12.38 5.10
C LEU A 127 -2.35 -12.14 6.22
N LEU A 128 -2.21 -10.89 6.70
CA LEU A 128 -1.27 -10.56 7.78
C LEU A 128 -1.62 -11.30 9.08
N THR A 129 -2.90 -11.34 9.44
CA THR A 129 -3.36 -12.06 10.65
C THR A 129 -3.08 -13.56 10.56
N ALA A 130 -3.25 -14.16 9.38
CA ALA A 130 -2.95 -15.57 9.17
C ALA A 130 -1.45 -15.88 9.26
N ILE A 131 -0.59 -15.04 8.68
CA ILE A 131 0.87 -15.21 8.79
C ILE A 131 1.31 -15.05 10.24
N THR A 132 0.80 -14.04 10.93
CA THR A 132 1.14 -13.78 12.33
C THR A 132 0.67 -14.91 13.26
N SER A 133 -0.54 -15.44 13.05
CA SER A 133 -1.05 -16.55 13.85
C SER A 133 -0.22 -17.82 13.67
N VAL A 134 0.15 -18.16 12.43
CA VAL A 134 1.05 -19.29 12.14
C VAL A 134 2.41 -19.11 12.81
N CYS A 135 2.98 -17.90 12.72
CA CYS A 135 4.26 -17.58 13.36
C CYS A 135 4.19 -17.77 14.89
N TYR A 136 3.12 -17.30 15.54
CA TYR A 136 2.92 -17.50 16.97
C TYR A 136 2.79 -18.97 17.37
N VAL A 137 2.05 -19.78 16.59
CA VAL A 137 1.93 -21.22 16.85
C VAL A 137 3.29 -21.92 16.71
N LEU A 138 4.06 -21.59 15.67
CA LEU A 138 5.40 -22.13 15.48
C LEU A 138 6.31 -21.78 16.66
N LEU A 139 6.34 -20.50 17.07
CA LEU A 139 7.11 -20.07 18.23
C LEU A 139 6.67 -20.81 19.50
N PHE A 140 5.37 -20.98 19.72
CA PHE A 140 4.86 -21.69 20.89
C PHE A 140 5.31 -23.15 20.92
N VAL A 141 5.18 -23.88 19.81
CA VAL A 141 5.61 -25.27 19.71
C VAL A 141 7.12 -25.42 19.90
N PHE A 142 7.92 -24.52 19.32
CA PHE A 142 9.38 -24.56 19.48
C PHE A 142 9.82 -24.16 20.88
N LEU A 143 9.14 -23.21 21.52
CA LEU A 143 9.38 -22.82 22.90
C LEU A 143 9.06 -23.96 23.87
N GLN A 144 7.99 -24.70 23.63
CA GLN A 144 7.63 -25.87 24.45
C GLN A 144 8.59 -27.05 24.30
N ARG A 145 9.37 -27.08 23.21
CA ARG A 145 10.29 -28.17 22.90
C ARG A 145 11.73 -27.90 23.38
N ILE A 146 12.07 -26.64 23.59
CA ILE A 146 13.33 -26.19 24.22
C ILE A 146 13.28 -26.48 25.71
#